data_AF-A0A839GSQ1-F1
#
_entry.id   AF-A0A839GSQ1-F1
#
_cell.length_a   1.000
_cell.length_b   1.000
_cell.length_c   1.000
_cell.angle_alpha   90.00
_cell.angle_beta   90.00
_cell.angle_gamma   90.00
#
_symmetry.space_group_name_H-M   'P 1'
#
loop_
_entity.id
_entity.type
_entity.pdbx_description
1 polymer ?
#
loop_
_entity_poly.entity_id
_entity_poly.type
_entity_poly.pdbx_seq_one_letter_code
_entity_poly.pdbx_strand_id
1 'polypeptide(L)'
;MKRLVILGLTVLFFILFLDKCTSMNVLSTFKESGLKDLPSLKDDVRSRNYEIKRISKEAYANITYDPVGNYFLIIDNFTIRKLDAAGNEVFQLENSQMYLPRFTSYVFDSTGVYDFSSQKIEKQLFNRVLNLDQSLDKEEWQKTFDDLYQHADVVLFGGYTDLYHEDDPIFLRINGEWVLLITTPQETRLQEIEYRAGIRFEGYPAKHNHLSLLKDTQTQAYSDFEGTSDRYLQTYQDITLKEKQVAYPTDRNIKILSYEKQRVYSELAYTPIPIAWTCEVGNSLTIGGEELKFRCGGIKKLGLFNDVDTFLRWYSVPREFLPRTHVSFLKYSFPSNEQASENNGLYLVRKVG
;
A
#
# COMPACT_ATOMS: atom_id res chain seq x y z
N MET A 1 -8.74 6.02 -55.37
CA MET A 1 -8.68 5.23 -54.11
C MET A 1 -7.40 5.48 -53.29
N LYS A 2 -6.19 5.12 -53.76
CA LYS A 2 -4.95 5.28 -52.95
C LYS A 2 -4.72 6.71 -52.41
N ARG A 3 -4.93 7.76 -53.21
CA ARG A 3 -4.76 9.17 -52.78
C ARG A 3 -5.76 9.61 -51.70
N LEU A 4 -7.02 9.16 -51.78
CA LEU A 4 -8.06 9.46 -50.78
C LEU A 4 -7.79 8.74 -49.46
N VAL A 5 -7.30 7.49 -49.52
CA VAL A 5 -6.90 6.74 -48.32
C VAL A 5 -5.69 7.41 -47.65
N ILE A 6 -4.68 7.82 -48.42
CA ILE A 6 -3.51 8.54 -47.89
C ILE A 6 -3.95 9.86 -47.24
N LEU A 7 -4.80 10.64 -47.91
CA LEU A 7 -5.31 11.89 -47.34
C LEU A 7 -6.07 11.66 -46.03
N GLY A 8 -6.92 10.64 -45.97
CA GLY A 8 -7.64 10.28 -44.74
C GLY A 8 -6.70 9.89 -43.59
N LEU A 9 -5.67 9.09 -43.87
CA LEU A 9 -4.66 8.72 -42.88
C LEU A 9 -3.85 9.92 -42.40
N THR A 10 -3.48 10.84 -43.31
CA THR A 10 -2.76 12.06 -42.95
C THR A 10 -3.60 12.95 -42.03
N VAL A 11 -4.89 13.17 -42.34
CA VAL A 11 -5.79 13.95 -41.49
C VAL A 11 -5.95 13.30 -40.12
N LEU A 12 -6.14 11.97 -40.06
CA LEU A 12 -6.23 11.24 -38.80
C LEU A 12 -4.95 11.40 -37.97
N PHE A 13 -3.78 11.30 -38.60
CA PHE A 13 -2.50 11.52 -37.93
C PHE A 13 -2.38 12.93 -37.38
N PHE A 14 -2.78 13.95 -38.15
CA PHE A 14 -2.78 15.35 -37.66
C PHE A 14 -3.73 15.54 -36.48
N ILE A 15 -4.92 14.95 -36.49
CA ILE A 15 -5.86 15.01 -35.36
C ILE A 15 -5.24 14.38 -34.11
N LEU A 16 -4.67 13.18 -34.24
CA LEU A 16 -4.00 12.49 -33.14
C LEU A 16 -2.78 13.27 -32.64
N PHE A 17 -2.01 13.87 -33.54
CA PHE A 17 -0.87 14.71 -33.21
C PHE A 17 -1.31 15.95 -32.43
N LEU A 18 -2.34 16.66 -32.89
CA LEU A 18 -2.87 17.82 -32.17
C LEU A 18 -3.37 17.41 -30.78
N ASP A 19 -4.11 16.31 -30.66
CA ASP A 19 -4.61 15.82 -29.37
C ASP A 19 -3.49 15.33 -28.43
N LYS A 20 -2.41 14.73 -28.93
CA LYS A 20 -1.35 14.18 -28.06
C LYS A 20 -0.18 15.15 -27.80
N CYS A 21 0.00 16.14 -28.67
CA CYS A 21 1.17 17.03 -28.67
C CYS A 21 0.82 18.52 -28.43
N THR A 22 -0.44 18.88 -28.24
CA THR A 22 -0.83 20.27 -27.91
C THR A 22 -1.70 20.33 -26.66
N SER A 23 -2.04 21.52 -26.18
CA SER A 23 -3.02 21.70 -25.10
C SER A 23 -4.47 21.47 -25.53
N MET A 24 -4.72 21.32 -26.85
CA MET A 24 -6.07 21.17 -27.37
C MET A 24 -6.65 19.80 -27.05
N ASN A 25 -7.93 19.79 -26.69
CA ASN A 25 -8.76 18.63 -26.40
C ASN A 25 -9.54 18.26 -27.68
N VAL A 26 -8.81 17.89 -28.74
CA VAL A 26 -9.39 17.72 -30.08
C VAL A 26 -10.33 16.51 -30.10
N LEU A 27 -9.92 15.37 -29.54
CA LEU A 27 -10.74 14.15 -29.56
C LEU A 27 -12.02 14.27 -28.73
N SER A 28 -11.96 14.92 -27.56
CA SER A 28 -13.14 15.13 -26.71
C SER A 28 -14.09 16.22 -27.25
N THR A 29 -13.65 17.02 -28.22
CA THR A 29 -14.53 17.97 -28.93
C THR A 29 -15.46 17.24 -29.91
N PHE A 30 -15.00 16.14 -30.51
CA PHE A 30 -15.79 15.35 -31.47
C PHE A 30 -16.60 14.21 -30.83
N LYS A 31 -16.31 13.87 -29.58
CA LYS A 31 -17.00 12.84 -28.80
C LYS A 31 -17.19 13.35 -27.38
N GLU A 32 -18.45 13.58 -27.00
CA GLU A 32 -18.79 13.93 -25.62
C GLU A 32 -18.15 12.90 -24.68
N SER A 33 -17.27 13.38 -23.79
CA SER A 33 -16.34 12.51 -23.07
C SER A 33 -17.05 11.62 -22.05
N GLY A 34 -18.32 11.90 -21.73
CA GLY A 34 -19.12 11.27 -20.69
C GLY A 34 -18.54 11.46 -19.29
N LEU A 35 -17.44 12.23 -19.14
CA LEU A 35 -16.70 12.37 -17.90
C LEU A 35 -17.54 13.01 -16.80
N LYS A 36 -18.34 14.02 -17.17
CA LYS A 36 -19.22 14.73 -16.23
C LYS A 36 -20.29 13.84 -15.61
N ASP A 37 -20.67 12.77 -16.29
CA ASP A 37 -21.67 11.81 -15.82
C ASP A 37 -21.06 10.72 -14.92
N LEU A 38 -19.72 10.63 -14.86
CA LEU A 38 -19.04 9.69 -13.97
C LEU A 38 -18.94 10.24 -12.54
N PRO A 39 -19.20 9.41 -11.52
CA PRO A 39 -18.96 9.80 -10.13
C PRO A 39 -17.46 10.03 -9.90
N SER A 40 -17.11 10.99 -9.05
CA SER A 40 -15.73 11.12 -8.60
C SER A 40 -15.34 9.91 -7.77
N LEU A 41 -14.08 9.48 -7.84
CA LEU A 41 -13.59 8.35 -7.04
C LEU A 41 -13.84 8.55 -5.53
N LYS A 42 -13.73 9.79 -5.05
CA LYS A 42 -14.04 10.17 -3.66
C LYS A 42 -15.53 10.02 -3.27
N ASP A 43 -16.44 9.94 -4.23
CA ASP A 43 -17.89 9.96 -4.03
C ASP A 43 -18.50 8.55 -4.10
N ASP A 44 -17.94 7.58 -3.36
CA ASP A 44 -18.37 6.17 -3.26
C ASP A 44 -18.97 5.56 -4.55
N VAL A 45 -18.17 4.77 -5.27
CA VAL A 45 -18.57 4.21 -6.57
C VAL A 45 -19.23 2.85 -6.35
N ARG A 46 -20.42 2.61 -6.93
CA ARG A 46 -21.16 1.35 -6.72
C ARG A 46 -21.68 0.75 -8.02
N SER A 47 -21.75 -0.58 -8.02
CA SER A 47 -22.46 -1.41 -9.00
C SER A 47 -23.52 -2.24 -8.28
N ARG A 48 -24.00 -3.33 -8.89
CA ARG A 48 -25.02 -4.19 -8.28
C ARG A 48 -24.47 -4.95 -7.08
N ASN A 49 -23.29 -5.55 -7.22
CA ASN A 49 -22.69 -6.39 -6.19
C ASN A 49 -21.34 -5.88 -5.68
N TYR A 50 -20.84 -4.74 -6.15
CA TYR A 50 -19.54 -4.22 -5.71
C TYR A 50 -19.60 -2.73 -5.37
N GLU A 51 -18.70 -2.32 -4.48
CA GLU A 51 -18.45 -0.91 -4.19
C GLU A 51 -16.95 -0.60 -4.11
N ILE A 52 -16.62 0.65 -4.42
CA ILE A 52 -15.35 1.32 -4.12
C ILE A 52 -15.68 2.38 -3.07
N LYS A 53 -15.19 2.20 -1.86
CA LYS A 53 -15.45 3.10 -0.73
C LYS A 53 -14.16 3.71 -0.23
N ARG A 54 -14.13 5.03 -0.03
CA ARG A 54 -12.95 5.68 0.57
C ARG A 54 -12.85 5.32 2.06
N ILE A 55 -11.70 4.82 2.48
CA ILE A 55 -11.44 4.43 3.88
C ILE A 55 -10.37 5.29 4.55
N SER A 56 -9.52 5.98 3.77
CA SER A 56 -8.63 7.01 4.28
C SER A 56 -8.46 8.13 3.27
N LYS A 57 -8.26 9.35 3.76
CA LYS A 57 -7.83 10.48 2.92
C LYS A 57 -6.33 10.41 2.61
N GLU A 58 -5.58 9.72 3.45
CA GLU A 58 -4.17 9.44 3.23
C GLU A 58 -4.01 8.29 2.22
N ALA A 59 -3.20 8.52 1.19
CA ALA A 59 -2.91 7.50 0.19
C ALA A 59 -1.79 6.54 0.64
N TYR A 60 -0.98 6.97 1.61
CA TYR A 60 0.16 6.22 2.11
C TYR A 60 -0.27 5.41 3.34
N ALA A 61 -0.32 4.10 3.16
CA ALA A 61 -0.63 3.15 4.22
C ALA A 61 0.06 1.82 3.92
N ASN A 62 0.44 1.10 4.96
CA ASN A 62 0.75 -0.33 4.86
C ASN A 62 -0.56 -1.11 4.89
N ILE A 63 -0.75 -2.01 3.94
CA ILE A 63 -1.89 -2.94 3.90
C ILE A 63 -1.32 -4.34 3.92
N THR A 64 -1.75 -5.13 4.89
CA THR A 64 -1.34 -6.53 5.02
C THR A 64 -2.56 -7.41 5.25
N TYR A 65 -2.43 -8.68 4.88
CA TYR A 65 -3.47 -9.69 5.02
C TYR A 65 -2.98 -10.84 5.92
N ASP A 66 -3.77 -11.21 6.92
CA ASP A 66 -3.51 -12.40 7.73
C ASP A 66 -4.10 -13.65 7.04
N PRO A 67 -3.27 -14.56 6.50
CA PRO A 67 -3.76 -15.79 5.93
C PRO A 67 -4.30 -16.77 6.97
N VAL A 68 -3.99 -16.65 8.25
CA VAL A 68 -4.56 -17.53 9.29
C VAL A 68 -5.90 -16.97 9.73
N GLY A 69 -5.91 -15.74 10.26
CA GLY A 69 -7.10 -15.08 10.78
C GLY A 69 -8.09 -14.56 9.74
N ASN A 70 -7.72 -14.50 8.46
CA ASN A 70 -8.54 -14.00 7.35
C ASN A 70 -9.05 -12.57 7.59
N TYR A 71 -8.13 -11.64 7.86
CA TYR A 71 -8.43 -10.22 8.04
C TYR A 71 -7.34 -9.36 7.41
N PHE A 72 -7.62 -8.07 7.26
CA PHE A 72 -6.67 -7.08 6.79
C PHE A 72 -6.27 -6.13 7.93
N LEU A 73 -5.00 -5.77 7.98
CA LEU A 73 -4.52 -4.63 8.77
C LEU A 73 -4.10 -3.52 7.84
N ILE A 74 -4.60 -2.32 8.14
CA ILE A 74 -4.28 -1.09 7.44
C ILE A 74 -3.66 -0.15 8.45
N ILE A 75 -2.44 0.28 8.16
CA ILE A 75 -1.70 1.19 9.02
C ILE A 75 -1.36 2.43 8.21
N ASP A 76 -1.99 3.54 8.56
CA ASP A 76 -1.57 4.88 8.13
C ASP A 76 -0.82 5.59 9.28
N ASN A 77 -0.45 6.86 9.09
CA ASN A 77 0.44 7.58 10.01
C ASN A 77 -0.04 7.61 11.48
N PHE A 78 -1.35 7.53 11.72
CA PHE A 78 -1.91 7.69 13.08
C PHE A 78 -2.99 6.67 13.42
N THR A 79 -3.40 5.86 12.45
CA THR A 79 -4.52 4.93 12.59
C THR A 79 -4.11 3.52 12.18
N ILE A 80 -4.53 2.56 13.00
CA ILE A 80 -4.49 1.15 12.67
C ILE A 80 -5.93 0.64 12.59
N ARG A 81 -6.32 0.12 11.42
CA ARG A 81 -7.66 -0.42 11.16
C ARG A 81 -7.56 -1.91 10.91
N LYS A 82 -8.45 -2.68 11.53
CA LYS A 82 -8.69 -4.09 11.23
C LYS A 82 -9.96 -4.23 10.41
N LEU A 83 -9.85 -4.81 9.23
CA LEU A 83 -11.01 -5.19 8.41
C LEU A 83 -11.17 -6.71 8.40
N ASP A 84 -12.39 -7.21 8.49
CA ASP A 84 -12.66 -8.64 8.26
C ASP A 84 -12.47 -9.03 6.77
N ALA A 85 -12.63 -10.31 6.45
CA ALA A 85 -12.51 -10.82 5.08
C ALA A 85 -13.55 -10.26 4.09
N ALA A 86 -14.66 -9.68 4.57
CA ALA A 86 -15.67 -9.01 3.77
C ALA A 86 -15.39 -7.51 3.62
N GLY A 87 -14.39 -6.98 4.32
CA GLY A 87 -13.98 -5.58 4.30
C GLY A 87 -14.80 -4.72 5.25
N ASN A 88 -15.45 -5.29 6.27
CA ASN A 88 -16.04 -4.50 7.35
C ASN A 88 -14.98 -4.14 8.38
N GLU A 89 -14.96 -2.88 8.82
CA GLU A 89 -14.11 -2.48 9.92
C GLU A 89 -14.63 -3.10 11.22
N VAL A 90 -13.78 -3.88 11.88
CA VAL A 90 -14.10 -4.57 13.14
C VAL A 90 -13.37 -3.97 14.33
N PHE A 91 -12.30 -3.21 14.09
CA PHE A 91 -11.56 -2.50 15.12
C PHE A 91 -10.75 -1.35 14.54
N GLN A 92 -10.61 -0.28 15.31
CA GLN A 92 -9.75 0.85 14.98
C GLN A 92 -9.01 1.30 16.24
N LEU A 93 -7.73 1.61 16.08
CA LEU A 93 -6.88 2.21 17.10
C LEU A 93 -6.26 3.51 16.57
N GLU A 94 -6.52 4.61 17.26
CA GLU A 94 -5.91 5.92 16.99
C GLU A 94 -4.89 6.22 18.08
N ASN A 95 -3.60 6.26 17.75
CA ASN A 95 -2.54 6.64 18.70
C ASN A 95 -1.25 6.99 17.95
N SER A 96 -0.62 8.10 18.33
CA SER A 96 0.64 8.58 17.73
C SER A 96 1.89 7.94 18.33
N GLN A 97 1.79 7.24 19.46
CA GLN A 97 2.93 6.60 20.15
C GLN A 97 2.80 5.07 20.11
N MET A 98 2.79 4.52 18.89
CA MET A 98 2.75 3.09 18.68
C MET A 98 3.93 2.63 17.84
N TYR A 99 4.44 1.45 18.17
CA TYR A 99 5.44 0.73 17.41
C TYR A 99 4.85 -0.54 16.83
N LEU A 100 5.05 -0.78 15.54
CA LEU A 100 4.57 -1.97 14.85
C LEU A 100 5.73 -2.67 14.14
N PRO A 101 6.20 -3.81 14.68
CA PRO A 101 7.06 -4.70 13.94
C PRO A 101 6.39 -5.10 12.62
N ARG A 102 7.15 -5.05 11.52
CA ARG A 102 6.65 -5.33 10.18
C ARG A 102 6.11 -6.75 10.06
N PHE A 103 5.03 -6.89 9.28
CA PHE A 103 4.40 -8.18 8.96
C PHE A 103 3.86 -8.95 10.17
N THR A 104 3.53 -8.24 11.24
CA THR A 104 2.97 -8.82 12.45
C THR A 104 1.59 -8.28 12.76
N SER A 105 0.84 -9.03 13.58
CA SER A 105 -0.45 -8.60 14.09
C SER A 105 -0.36 -7.89 15.45
N TYR A 106 0.84 -7.51 15.87
CA TYR A 106 1.10 -7.03 17.21
C TYR A 106 1.51 -5.56 17.16
N VAL A 107 0.74 -4.71 17.82
CA VAL A 107 1.04 -3.28 17.93
C VAL A 107 1.44 -3.00 19.36
N PHE A 108 2.56 -2.33 19.55
CA PHE A 108 3.13 -2.07 20.86
C PHE A 108 3.08 -0.59 21.21
N ASP A 109 2.97 -0.29 22.50
CA ASP A 109 3.27 1.02 23.07
C ASP A 109 4.26 0.86 24.24
N SER A 110 4.56 1.94 24.97
CA SER A 110 5.54 1.93 26.06
C SER A 110 5.21 0.98 27.21
N THR A 111 3.98 0.47 27.28
CA THR A 111 3.48 -0.30 28.43
C THR A 111 2.91 -1.66 28.06
N GLY A 112 2.65 -1.94 26.78
CA GLY A 112 2.11 -3.23 26.38
C GLY A 112 1.85 -3.38 24.89
N VAL A 113 0.97 -4.33 24.58
CA VAL A 113 0.69 -4.79 23.22
C VAL A 113 -0.80 -4.97 22.97
N TYR A 114 -1.21 -4.69 21.75
CA TYR A 114 -2.50 -5.03 21.18
C TYR A 114 -2.31 -6.19 20.19
N ASP A 115 -2.94 -7.33 20.47
CA ASP A 115 -2.95 -8.48 19.57
C ASP A 115 -4.14 -8.39 18.60
N PHE A 116 -3.87 -7.96 17.37
CA PHE A 116 -4.88 -7.84 16.33
C PHE A 116 -5.32 -9.21 15.76
N SER A 117 -4.66 -10.31 16.09
CA SER A 117 -5.13 -11.66 15.74
C SER A 117 -6.22 -12.16 16.67
N SER A 118 -6.35 -11.55 17.86
CA SER A 118 -7.40 -11.87 18.84
C SER A 118 -8.81 -11.51 18.32
N GLN A 119 -9.80 -12.24 18.82
CA GLN A 119 -11.22 -11.91 18.64
C GLN A 119 -11.60 -10.61 19.37
N LYS A 120 -11.04 -10.43 20.58
CA LYS A 120 -11.22 -9.22 21.39
C LYS A 120 -9.86 -8.54 21.51
N ILE A 121 -9.73 -7.38 20.88
CA ILE A 121 -8.48 -6.62 20.86
C ILE A 121 -8.48 -5.72 22.09
N GLU A 122 -7.68 -6.12 23.08
CA GLU A 122 -7.44 -5.38 24.31
C GLU A 122 -5.95 -5.30 24.56
N LYS A 123 -5.54 -4.24 25.25
CA LYS A 123 -4.15 -4.04 25.62
C LYS A 123 -3.74 -5.07 26.67
N GLN A 124 -2.69 -5.82 26.37
CA GLN A 124 -2.01 -6.71 27.29
C GLN A 124 -0.74 -6.00 27.78
N LEU A 125 -0.60 -5.81 29.09
CA LEU A 125 0.57 -5.12 29.65
C LEU A 125 1.81 -6.01 29.56
N PHE A 126 2.99 -5.38 29.46
CA PHE A 126 4.24 -6.09 29.69
C PHE A 126 4.29 -6.57 31.14
N ASN A 127 4.42 -7.88 31.33
CA ASN A 127 4.65 -8.44 32.66
C ASN A 127 6.08 -8.15 33.13
N ARG A 128 7.03 -8.12 32.19
CA ARG A 128 8.43 -7.81 32.47
C ARG A 128 9.00 -6.91 31.38
N VAL A 129 9.75 -5.91 31.80
CA VAL A 129 10.60 -5.08 30.93
C VAL A 129 12.03 -5.25 31.42
N LEU A 130 12.91 -5.72 30.54
CA LEU A 130 14.27 -6.14 30.87
C LEU A 130 15.28 -5.32 30.06
N ASN A 131 16.39 -4.97 30.72
CA ASN A 131 17.50 -4.24 30.14
C ASN A 131 17.15 -2.85 29.57
N LEU A 132 16.05 -2.23 30.00
CA LEU A 132 15.67 -0.88 29.57
C LEU A 132 16.72 0.19 29.94
N ASP A 133 17.42 -0.04 31.04
CA ASP A 133 18.49 0.82 31.57
C ASP A 133 19.90 0.39 31.13
N GLN A 134 20.01 -0.59 30.21
CA GLN A 134 21.28 -1.15 29.75
C GLN A 134 22.15 -1.71 30.88
N SER A 135 21.52 -2.34 31.88
CA SER A 135 22.20 -2.90 33.06
C SER A 135 22.82 -4.28 32.85
N LEU A 136 22.38 -5.05 31.84
CA LEU A 136 22.91 -6.39 31.58
C LEU A 136 24.18 -6.31 30.73
N ASP A 137 25.21 -7.08 31.12
CA ASP A 137 26.35 -7.28 30.24
C ASP A 137 26.01 -8.23 29.07
N LYS A 138 26.93 -8.35 28.11
CA LYS A 138 26.71 -9.15 26.90
C LYS A 138 26.43 -10.64 27.19
N GLU A 139 27.11 -11.24 28.16
CA GLU A 139 26.96 -12.67 28.46
C GLU A 139 25.65 -12.93 29.21
N GLU A 140 25.33 -12.07 30.18
CA GLU A 140 24.08 -12.14 30.94
C GLU A 140 22.88 -11.86 30.03
N TRP A 141 22.98 -10.87 29.15
CA TRP A 141 21.95 -10.57 28.16
C TRP A 141 21.71 -11.75 27.22
N GLN A 142 22.78 -12.35 26.68
CA GLN A 142 22.66 -13.52 25.80
C GLN A 142 21.97 -14.69 26.50
N LYS A 143 22.40 -15.01 27.73
CA LYS A 143 21.79 -16.07 28.53
C LYS A 143 20.31 -15.80 28.81
N THR A 144 19.97 -14.54 29.11
CA THR A 144 18.59 -14.10 29.32
C THR A 144 17.76 -14.25 28.05
N PHE A 145 18.29 -13.79 26.92
CA PHE A 145 17.62 -13.91 25.62
C PHE A 145 17.40 -15.37 25.23
N ASP A 146 18.40 -16.25 25.38
CA ASP A 146 18.28 -17.67 25.03
C ASP A 146 17.20 -18.38 25.86
N ASP A 147 17.16 -18.13 27.17
CA ASP A 147 16.14 -18.69 28.06
C ASP A 147 14.73 -18.22 27.65
N LEU A 148 14.56 -16.91 27.43
CA LEU A 148 13.28 -16.35 27.01
C LEU A 148 12.88 -16.88 25.62
N TYR A 149 13.81 -16.91 24.66
CA TYR A 149 13.57 -17.39 23.31
C TYR A 149 13.13 -18.85 23.29
N GLN A 150 13.78 -19.71 24.08
CA GLN A 150 13.45 -21.15 24.13
C GLN A 150 12.00 -21.39 24.60
N HIS A 151 11.53 -20.61 25.58
CA HIS A 151 10.20 -20.76 26.17
C HIS A 151 9.11 -19.94 25.46
N ALA A 152 9.49 -19.00 24.60
CA ALA A 152 8.53 -18.13 23.93
C ALA A 152 7.80 -18.83 22.78
N ASP A 153 6.48 -18.61 22.74
CA ASP A 153 5.61 -19.01 21.63
C ASP A 153 5.52 -17.92 20.55
N VAL A 154 5.72 -16.65 20.93
CA VAL A 154 5.88 -15.53 20.02
C VAL A 154 7.20 -14.81 20.26
N VAL A 155 7.94 -14.50 19.19
CA VAL A 155 9.18 -13.72 19.21
C VAL A 155 9.17 -12.77 18.04
N LEU A 156 9.24 -11.47 18.34
CA LEU A 156 9.30 -10.39 17.36
C LEU A 156 10.55 -9.56 17.60
N PHE A 157 11.26 -9.28 16.51
CA PHE A 157 12.39 -8.37 16.52
C PHE A 157 11.92 -6.99 16.06
N GLY A 158 12.12 -5.99 16.90
CA GLY A 158 11.91 -4.60 16.56
C GLY A 158 13.21 -3.93 16.16
N GLY A 159 13.06 -2.73 15.63
CA GLY A 159 14.15 -1.82 15.31
C GLY A 159 14.02 -0.60 16.18
N TYR A 160 15.07 0.21 16.18
CA TYR A 160 15.19 1.38 17.00
C TYR A 160 13.92 2.24 16.93
N THR A 161 13.47 2.65 18.12
CA THR A 161 12.33 3.54 18.28
C THR A 161 12.49 4.36 19.55
N ASP A 162 12.17 5.66 19.47
CA ASP A 162 12.18 6.58 20.61
C ASP A 162 11.32 6.08 21.80
N LEU A 163 10.39 5.16 21.54
CA LEU A 163 9.50 4.58 22.53
C LEU A 163 10.23 3.77 23.62
N TYR A 164 11.39 3.16 23.31
CA TYR A 164 12.09 2.23 24.20
C TYR A 164 13.57 2.57 24.44
N HIS A 165 14.01 3.80 24.14
CA HIS A 165 15.39 4.29 24.25
C HIS A 165 16.35 3.78 23.14
N GLU A 166 17.66 4.01 23.29
CA GLU A 166 18.71 4.00 22.23
C GLU A 166 18.91 2.66 21.48
N ASP A 167 18.31 1.56 21.90
CA ASP A 167 18.57 0.22 21.35
C ASP A 167 17.29 -0.52 20.90
N ASP A 168 17.49 -1.61 20.15
CA ASP A 168 16.42 -2.35 19.50
C ASP A 168 15.59 -3.20 20.49
N PRO A 169 14.24 -3.15 20.42
CA PRO A 169 13.39 -3.96 21.29
C PRO A 169 13.15 -5.37 20.73
N ILE A 170 13.14 -6.36 21.62
CA ILE A 170 12.69 -7.73 21.35
C ILE A 170 11.45 -8.00 22.19
N PHE A 171 10.36 -8.40 21.52
CA PHE A 171 9.09 -8.71 22.18
C PHE A 171 8.90 -10.22 22.20
N LEU A 172 8.66 -10.77 23.39
CA LEU A 172 8.44 -12.20 23.57
C LEU A 172 7.11 -12.44 24.29
N ARG A 173 6.40 -13.49 23.88
CA ARG A 173 5.26 -14.01 24.63
C ARG A 173 5.61 -15.36 25.22
N ILE A 174 5.39 -15.53 26.52
CA ILE A 174 5.67 -16.76 27.27
C ILE A 174 4.46 -17.06 28.14
N ASN A 175 3.82 -18.21 27.95
CA ASN A 175 2.61 -18.62 28.68
C ASN A 175 1.48 -17.56 28.67
N GLY A 176 1.37 -16.81 27.57
CA GLY A 176 0.36 -15.75 27.40
C GLY A 176 0.75 -14.39 27.99
N GLU A 177 1.91 -14.27 28.63
CA GLU A 177 2.43 -13.00 29.17
C GLU A 177 3.49 -12.40 28.24
N TRP A 178 3.53 -11.07 28.17
CA TRP A 178 4.47 -10.36 27.32
C TRP A 178 5.69 -9.86 28.08
N VAL A 179 6.85 -10.05 27.47
CA VAL A 179 8.16 -9.59 27.95
C VAL A 179 8.76 -8.68 26.88
N LEU A 180 9.20 -7.51 27.30
CA LEU A 180 10.04 -6.62 26.50
C LEU A 180 11.49 -6.78 26.97
N LEU A 181 12.39 -7.10 26.05
CA LEU A 181 13.84 -7.14 26.28
C LEU A 181 14.50 -6.15 25.32
N ILE A 182 15.27 -5.20 25.84
CA ILE A 182 16.07 -4.28 25.01
C ILE A 182 17.44 -4.89 24.74
N THR A 183 17.94 -4.80 23.50
CA THR A 183 19.29 -5.28 23.16
C THR A 183 20.38 -4.46 23.84
N THR A 184 21.59 -5.01 23.91
CA THR A 184 22.76 -4.23 24.33
C THR A 184 23.39 -3.50 23.13
N PRO A 185 24.12 -2.39 23.33
CA PRO A 185 24.82 -1.69 22.26
C PRO A 185 25.87 -2.53 21.50
N GLN A 186 26.26 -3.69 22.06
CA GLN A 186 27.21 -4.62 21.44
C GLN A 186 26.53 -5.75 20.66
N GLU A 187 25.19 -5.76 20.61
CA GLU A 187 24.44 -6.67 19.77
C GLU A 187 24.48 -6.20 18.32
N THR A 188 24.99 -7.05 17.43
CA THR A 188 25.17 -6.71 16.00
C THR A 188 24.50 -7.72 15.08
N ARG A 189 23.82 -8.73 15.62
CA ARG A 189 23.09 -9.74 14.85
C ARG A 189 21.71 -9.26 14.44
N LEU A 190 21.19 -8.22 15.08
CA LEU A 190 20.04 -7.50 14.59
C LEU A 190 20.43 -6.75 13.33
N GLN A 191 19.82 -7.16 12.23
CA GLN A 191 19.99 -6.56 10.93
C GLN A 191 18.65 -5.98 10.53
N GLU A 192 18.55 -4.65 10.61
CA GLU A 192 17.49 -3.92 9.93
C GLU A 192 17.72 -4.09 8.43
N ILE A 193 16.95 -4.98 7.82
CA ILE A 193 16.87 -5.00 6.36
C ILE A 193 15.97 -3.84 6.04
N GLU A 194 16.51 -2.88 5.24
CA GLU A 194 15.86 -1.62 4.83
C GLU A 194 14.35 -1.72 4.91
N TYR A 195 13.66 -0.67 5.37
CA TYR A 195 12.21 -0.39 5.43
C TYR A 195 11.24 -1.10 4.46
N ARG A 196 11.40 -2.39 4.19
CA ARG A 196 10.82 -3.14 3.08
C ARG A 196 10.71 -4.59 3.51
N ALA A 197 11.79 -5.25 3.95
CA ALA A 197 11.76 -6.67 4.32
C ALA A 197 11.68 -7.00 5.82
N GLY A 198 11.74 -5.99 6.69
CA GLY A 198 11.67 -6.20 8.13
C GLY A 198 13.02 -6.54 8.75
N ILE A 199 13.00 -6.95 10.01
CA ILE A 199 14.22 -7.08 10.82
C ILE A 199 14.54 -8.55 11.01
N ARG A 200 15.82 -8.90 10.90
CA ARG A 200 16.32 -10.25 11.12
C ARG A 200 17.26 -10.29 12.31
N PHE A 201 17.21 -11.39 13.04
CA PHE A 201 18.18 -11.73 14.06
C PHE A 201 18.95 -12.97 13.61
N GLU A 202 20.26 -12.84 13.39
CA GLU A 202 21.09 -13.94 12.88
C GLU A 202 21.07 -15.14 13.84
N GLY A 203 20.69 -16.32 13.31
CA GLY A 203 20.59 -17.57 14.08
C GLY A 203 19.26 -17.78 14.81
N TYR A 204 18.39 -16.76 14.90
CA TYR A 204 17.14 -16.82 15.65
C TYR A 204 15.97 -16.40 14.78
N PRO A 205 15.22 -17.34 14.16
CA PRO A 205 14.04 -16.99 13.40
C PRO A 205 12.97 -16.39 14.32
N ALA A 206 12.29 -15.36 13.84
CA ALA A 206 11.13 -14.80 14.52
C ALA A 206 10.02 -15.87 14.61
N LYS A 207 9.28 -15.87 15.71
CA LYS A 207 8.17 -16.81 15.94
C LYS A 207 6.88 -16.01 15.90
N HIS A 208 6.22 -15.91 14.76
CA HIS A 208 4.89 -15.30 14.65
C HIS A 208 4.21 -15.70 13.35
N ASN A 209 2.91 -15.43 13.27
CA ASN A 209 2.18 -15.50 12.01
C ASN A 209 2.58 -14.31 11.14
N HIS A 210 3.06 -14.59 9.93
CA HIS A 210 3.48 -13.60 8.95
C HIS A 210 2.26 -13.00 8.24
N LEU A 211 2.12 -11.68 8.28
CA LEU A 211 1.12 -10.98 7.49
C LEU A 211 1.64 -10.73 6.07
N SER A 212 0.85 -11.12 5.08
CA SER A 212 1.22 -11.05 3.67
C SER A 212 0.94 -9.67 3.08
N LEU A 213 1.88 -9.12 2.32
CA LEU A 213 1.62 -7.93 1.51
C LEU A 213 0.69 -8.25 0.33
N LEU A 214 -0.09 -7.25 -0.06
CA LEU A 214 -0.84 -7.26 -1.31
C LEU A 214 0.05 -6.69 -2.43
N LYS A 215 -0.34 -6.92 -3.68
CA LYS A 215 0.42 -6.44 -4.84
C LYS A 215 -0.49 -5.89 -5.93
N ASP A 216 -0.04 -4.81 -6.54
CA ASP A 216 -0.52 -4.33 -7.83
C ASP A 216 0.35 -4.93 -8.93
N THR A 217 -0.22 -5.82 -9.73
CA THR A 217 0.49 -6.50 -10.81
C THR A 217 0.73 -5.61 -12.04
N GLN A 218 0.03 -4.48 -12.17
CA GLN A 218 0.27 -3.56 -13.28
C GLN A 218 1.58 -2.79 -13.06
N THR A 219 1.79 -2.28 -11.84
CA THR A 219 3.01 -1.53 -11.47
C THR A 219 4.09 -2.39 -10.81
N GLN A 220 3.79 -3.67 -10.53
CA GLN A 220 4.64 -4.60 -9.78
C GLN A 220 5.04 -4.06 -8.40
N ALA A 221 4.14 -3.29 -7.77
CA ALA A 221 4.35 -2.66 -6.47
C ALA A 221 3.58 -3.39 -5.37
N TYR A 222 4.18 -3.51 -4.19
CA TYR A 222 3.56 -4.04 -2.98
C TYR A 222 2.77 -2.95 -2.24
N SER A 223 1.92 -3.38 -1.31
CA SER A 223 1.07 -2.51 -0.49
C SER A 223 1.75 -2.06 0.81
N ASP A 224 3.08 -1.94 0.81
CA ASP A 224 3.79 -1.24 1.88
C ASP A 224 3.68 0.28 1.69
N PHE A 225 4.08 1.03 2.72
CA PHE A 225 3.94 2.49 2.79
C PHE A 225 4.52 3.18 1.55
N GLU A 226 5.74 2.79 1.16
CA GLU A 226 6.48 3.30 0.00
C GLU A 226 5.97 2.77 -1.35
N GLY A 227 5.21 1.67 -1.33
CA GLY A 227 4.84 0.94 -2.51
C GLY A 227 6.05 0.40 -3.27
N THR A 228 6.92 -0.30 -2.54
CA THR A 228 8.12 -0.99 -3.02
C THR A 228 7.79 -1.83 -4.25
N SER A 229 8.60 -1.72 -5.30
CA SER A 229 8.39 -2.47 -6.55
C SER A 229 9.39 -3.60 -6.71
N ASP A 230 9.03 -4.62 -7.50
CA ASP A 230 9.97 -5.68 -7.87
C ASP A 230 11.24 -5.12 -8.51
N ARG A 231 11.13 -4.07 -9.32
CA ARG A 231 12.29 -3.38 -9.91
C ARG A 231 13.22 -2.83 -8.84
N TYR A 232 12.67 -2.24 -7.78
CA TYR A 232 13.48 -1.78 -6.65
C TYR A 232 14.18 -2.97 -5.98
N LEU A 233 13.46 -4.05 -5.69
CA LEU A 233 14.00 -5.25 -5.05
C LEU A 233 15.00 -6.04 -5.91
N GLN A 234 15.11 -5.75 -7.21
CA GLN A 234 16.16 -6.28 -8.08
C GLN A 234 17.46 -5.49 -7.95
N THR A 235 17.35 -4.18 -7.71
CA THR A 235 18.50 -3.29 -7.47
C THR A 235 19.11 -3.53 -6.09
N TYR A 236 18.27 -3.76 -5.07
CA TYR A 236 18.68 -3.97 -3.67
C TYR A 236 18.44 -5.43 -3.27
N GLN A 237 19.40 -6.30 -3.61
CA GLN A 237 19.25 -7.76 -3.56
C GLN A 237 19.30 -8.35 -2.14
N ASP A 238 19.81 -7.60 -1.18
CA ASP A 238 19.80 -7.88 0.25
C ASP A 238 18.37 -7.92 0.83
N ILE A 239 17.42 -7.26 0.16
CA ILE A 239 16.02 -7.22 0.56
C ILE A 239 15.26 -8.44 0.03
N THR A 240 14.90 -9.35 0.92
CA THR A 240 14.09 -10.54 0.57
C THR A 240 12.68 -10.45 1.14
N LEU A 241 11.70 -10.26 0.27
CA LEU A 241 10.27 -10.45 0.60
C LEU A 241 9.82 -11.86 0.25
N LYS A 242 9.07 -12.50 1.15
CA LYS A 242 8.44 -13.81 0.89
C LYS A 242 7.46 -13.70 -0.28
N GLU A 243 6.83 -12.55 -0.43
CA GLU A 243 5.84 -12.23 -1.44
C GLU A 243 6.40 -12.22 -2.87
N LYS A 244 7.73 -12.18 -3.06
CA LYS A 244 8.34 -12.36 -4.39
C LYS A 244 8.12 -13.76 -4.95
N GLN A 245 7.86 -14.74 -4.09
CA GLN A 245 7.75 -16.15 -4.47
C GLN A 245 6.30 -16.61 -4.66
N VAL A 246 5.31 -15.75 -4.40
CA VAL A 246 3.89 -16.08 -4.52
C VAL A 246 3.27 -15.45 -5.77
N ALA A 247 2.23 -16.09 -6.30
CA ALA A 247 1.53 -15.61 -7.50
C ALA A 247 0.41 -14.64 -7.13
N TYR A 248 0.30 -13.54 -7.88
CA TYR A 248 -0.77 -12.55 -7.75
C TYR A 248 -1.72 -12.55 -8.98
N PRO A 249 -2.97 -12.11 -8.83
CA PRO A 249 -3.94 -12.04 -9.92
C PRO A 249 -3.50 -11.02 -10.97
N THR A 250 -3.48 -11.40 -12.25
CA THR A 250 -2.99 -10.55 -13.36
C THR A 250 -4.11 -9.94 -14.20
N ASP A 251 -5.35 -10.33 -13.92
CA ASP A 251 -6.59 -9.83 -14.53
C ASP A 251 -7.10 -8.54 -13.87
N ARG A 252 -6.35 -8.02 -12.90
CA ARG A 252 -6.64 -6.79 -12.16
C ARG A 252 -6.01 -5.61 -12.89
N ASN A 253 -6.79 -4.94 -13.73
CA ASN A 253 -6.34 -3.77 -14.47
C ASN A 253 -7.43 -2.68 -14.48
N ILE A 254 -7.00 -1.43 -14.41
CA ILE A 254 -7.86 -0.25 -14.49
C ILE A 254 -7.73 0.32 -15.90
N LYS A 255 -8.84 0.35 -16.63
CA LYS A 255 -8.86 0.87 -18.00
C LYS A 255 -9.19 2.35 -18.00
N ILE A 256 -8.43 3.13 -18.76
CA ILE A 256 -8.76 4.52 -19.07
C ILE A 256 -9.79 4.51 -20.20
N LEU A 257 -10.96 5.11 -19.95
CA LEU A 257 -12.04 5.24 -20.93
C LEU A 257 -11.90 6.51 -21.77
N SER A 258 -11.58 7.62 -21.10
CA SER A 258 -11.46 8.95 -21.69
C SER A 258 -10.63 9.85 -20.76
N TYR A 259 -10.11 10.95 -21.29
CA TYR A 259 -9.51 12.01 -20.49
C TYR A 259 -9.77 13.37 -21.13
N GLU A 260 -9.69 14.41 -20.31
CA GLU A 260 -9.78 15.81 -20.75
C GLU A 260 -8.68 16.61 -20.04
N LYS A 261 -7.84 17.30 -20.81
CA LYS A 261 -6.79 18.16 -20.26
C LYS A 261 -7.42 19.40 -19.63
N GLN A 262 -6.94 19.76 -18.45
CA GLN A 262 -7.47 20.88 -17.68
C GLN A 262 -6.51 22.07 -17.71
N ARG A 263 -5.27 21.88 -17.23
CA ARG A 263 -4.25 22.94 -17.19
C ARG A 263 -2.86 22.42 -17.48
N VAL A 264 -1.94 23.33 -17.78
CA VAL A 264 -0.51 23.03 -17.86
C VAL A 264 -0.02 22.58 -16.48
N TYR A 265 0.62 21.42 -16.42
CA TYR A 265 1.25 20.86 -15.22
C TYR A 265 2.74 21.18 -15.16
N SER A 266 3.40 21.16 -16.32
CA SER A 266 4.85 21.40 -16.41
C SER A 266 5.20 21.99 -17.77
N GLU A 267 6.24 22.81 -17.77
CA GLU A 267 6.81 23.48 -18.95
C GLU A 267 8.27 23.08 -19.13
N LEU A 268 8.79 23.15 -20.35
CA LEU A 268 10.19 22.95 -20.63
C LEU A 268 11.01 24.06 -19.94
N ALA A 269 12.08 23.67 -19.25
CA ALA A 269 12.90 24.59 -18.46
C ALA A 269 13.24 25.88 -19.21
N TYR A 270 12.99 27.02 -18.56
CA TYR A 270 13.24 28.37 -19.09
C TYR A 270 12.41 28.76 -20.34
N THR A 271 11.31 28.06 -20.63
CA THR A 271 10.42 28.40 -21.75
C THR A 271 8.95 28.23 -21.34
N PRO A 272 7.99 28.95 -21.96
CA PRO A 272 6.55 28.75 -21.73
C PRO A 272 5.98 27.56 -22.53
N ILE A 273 6.81 26.60 -22.94
CA ILE A 273 6.39 25.48 -23.78
C ILE A 273 5.86 24.37 -22.86
N PRO A 274 4.55 24.05 -22.87
CA PRO A 274 4.01 23.01 -22.00
C PRO A 274 4.50 21.63 -22.41
N ILE A 275 4.96 20.85 -21.43
CA ILE A 275 5.42 19.46 -21.61
C ILE A 275 4.54 18.45 -20.87
N ALA A 276 3.59 18.91 -20.06
CA ALA A 276 2.58 18.06 -19.44
C ALA A 276 1.33 18.87 -19.06
N TRP A 277 0.20 18.16 -18.97
CA TRP A 277 -1.07 18.70 -18.52
C TRP A 277 -1.67 17.85 -17.41
N THR A 278 -2.32 18.48 -16.45
CA THR A 278 -3.26 17.77 -15.59
C THR A 278 -4.50 17.42 -16.40
N CYS A 279 -5.10 16.29 -16.08
CA CYS A 279 -6.27 15.77 -16.76
C CYS A 279 -7.31 15.34 -15.76
N GLU A 280 -8.57 15.46 -16.16
CA GLU A 280 -9.65 14.65 -15.61
C GLU A 280 -9.72 13.36 -16.41
N VAL A 281 -9.81 12.22 -15.73
CA VAL A 281 -9.67 10.90 -16.35
C VAL A 281 -10.84 10.02 -15.93
N GLY A 282 -11.55 9.49 -16.91
CA GLY A 282 -12.60 8.48 -16.73
C GLY A 282 -11.97 7.10 -16.75
N ASN A 283 -12.23 6.33 -15.72
CA ASN A 283 -11.67 5.00 -15.49
C ASN A 283 -12.77 3.96 -15.40
N SER A 284 -12.40 2.72 -15.68
CA SER A 284 -13.23 1.53 -15.53
C SER A 284 -12.44 0.43 -14.85
N LEU A 285 -13.00 -0.06 -13.75
CA LEU A 285 -12.54 -1.25 -13.05
C LEU A 285 -13.55 -2.37 -13.28
N THR A 286 -13.10 -3.49 -13.85
CA THR A 286 -13.93 -4.69 -14.02
C THR A 286 -13.66 -5.69 -12.90
N ILE A 287 -14.69 -6.09 -12.17
CA ILE A 287 -14.62 -7.08 -11.09
C ILE A 287 -15.87 -7.94 -11.07
N GLY A 288 -15.72 -9.27 -11.01
CA GLY A 288 -16.86 -10.19 -10.95
C GLY A 288 -17.83 -10.09 -12.14
N GLY A 289 -17.34 -9.64 -13.31
CA GLY A 289 -18.17 -9.39 -14.49
C GLY A 289 -18.93 -8.05 -14.46
N GLU A 290 -18.80 -7.26 -13.40
CA GLU A 290 -19.37 -5.92 -13.28
C GLU A 290 -18.34 -4.84 -13.54
N GLU A 291 -18.82 -3.69 -14.01
CA GLU A 291 -18.01 -2.53 -14.35
C GLU A 291 -18.30 -1.38 -13.38
N LEU A 292 -17.27 -0.95 -12.65
CA LEU A 292 -17.28 0.22 -11.80
C LEU A 292 -16.59 1.36 -12.54
N LYS A 293 -17.35 2.37 -12.94
CA LYS A 293 -16.83 3.56 -13.65
C LYS A 293 -16.74 4.75 -12.72
N PHE A 294 -15.64 5.46 -12.80
CA PHE A 294 -15.39 6.62 -11.95
C PHE A 294 -14.41 7.57 -12.61
N ARG A 295 -14.36 8.80 -12.13
CA ARG A 295 -13.35 9.78 -12.55
C ARG A 295 -12.38 10.15 -11.45
N CYS A 296 -11.14 10.38 -11.83
CA CYS A 296 -10.08 10.91 -10.97
C CYS A 296 -9.17 11.83 -11.78
N GLY A 297 -8.14 12.40 -11.15
CA GLY A 297 -7.12 13.15 -11.85
C GLY A 297 -6.08 12.26 -12.54
N GLY A 298 -5.31 12.85 -13.45
CA GLY A 298 -4.16 12.23 -14.09
C GLY A 298 -3.22 13.26 -14.69
N ILE A 299 -2.07 12.81 -15.21
CA ILE A 299 -1.12 13.65 -15.93
C ILE A 299 -0.89 13.08 -17.32
N LYS A 300 -1.11 13.92 -18.35
CA LYS A 300 -0.72 13.62 -19.73
C LYS A 300 0.58 14.34 -20.04
N LYS A 301 1.66 13.60 -20.24
CA LYS A 301 2.92 14.15 -20.77
C LYS A 301 2.83 14.39 -22.27
N LEU A 302 3.55 15.37 -22.79
CA LEU A 302 3.67 15.67 -24.21
C LEU A 302 4.17 14.43 -24.98
N GLY A 303 3.55 14.12 -26.12
CA GLY A 303 4.04 13.11 -27.06
C GLY A 303 3.03 12.02 -27.39
N LEU A 304 3.21 11.42 -28.58
CA LEU A 304 2.33 10.38 -29.14
C LEU A 304 2.37 9.06 -28.36
N PHE A 305 3.52 8.75 -27.74
CA PHE A 305 3.75 7.48 -27.04
C PHE A 305 3.64 7.58 -25.51
N ASN A 306 3.29 8.76 -25.00
CA ASN A 306 3.09 8.96 -23.58
C ASN A 306 1.61 8.79 -23.26
N ASP A 307 1.27 7.78 -22.49
CA ASP A 307 -0.10 7.62 -21.99
C ASP A 307 -0.38 8.55 -20.81
N VAL A 308 -1.64 8.59 -20.39
CA VAL A 308 -2.06 9.30 -19.17
C VAL A 308 -1.64 8.48 -17.96
N ASP A 309 -0.96 9.12 -17.02
CA ASP A 309 -0.66 8.55 -15.71
C ASP A 309 -1.77 8.91 -14.73
N THR A 310 -2.49 7.92 -14.21
CA THR A 310 -3.60 8.10 -13.27
C THR A 310 -3.18 7.98 -11.81
N PHE A 311 -1.94 7.56 -11.52
CA PHE A 311 -1.47 7.33 -10.15
C PHE A 311 -2.35 6.36 -9.33
N LEU A 312 -3.14 5.53 -10.00
CA LEU A 312 -3.93 4.45 -9.41
C LEU A 312 -3.09 3.19 -9.29
N ARG A 313 -3.21 2.50 -8.15
CA ARG A 313 -2.68 1.14 -7.93
C ARG A 313 -3.77 0.25 -7.38
N TRP A 314 -3.90 -0.95 -7.93
CA TRP A 314 -4.88 -1.94 -7.47
C TRP A 314 -4.22 -3.10 -6.75
N TYR A 315 -4.23 -3.04 -5.43
CA TYR A 315 -3.64 -4.06 -4.57
C TYR A 315 -4.59 -5.23 -4.34
N SER A 316 -4.14 -6.43 -4.68
CA SER A 316 -4.84 -7.69 -4.45
C SER A 316 -4.02 -8.64 -3.59
N VAL A 317 -4.71 -9.52 -2.85
CA VAL A 317 -4.06 -10.62 -2.13
C VAL A 317 -3.44 -11.65 -3.10
N PRO A 318 -2.46 -12.45 -2.64
CA PRO A 318 -2.00 -13.63 -3.38
C PRO A 318 -3.15 -14.51 -3.88
N ARG A 319 -2.96 -15.16 -5.04
CA ARG A 319 -4.02 -15.96 -5.72
C ARG A 319 -4.62 -17.04 -4.82
N GLU A 320 -3.79 -17.67 -3.98
CA GLU A 320 -4.21 -18.72 -3.05
C GLU A 320 -5.23 -18.24 -2.01
N PHE A 321 -5.31 -16.93 -1.74
CA PHE A 321 -6.25 -16.36 -0.76
C PHE A 321 -7.52 -15.78 -1.39
N LEU A 322 -7.60 -15.67 -2.72
CA LEU A 322 -8.81 -15.20 -3.42
C LEU A 322 -10.10 -15.97 -3.08
N PRO A 323 -10.08 -17.30 -2.82
CA PRO A 323 -11.31 -17.99 -2.40
C PRO A 323 -11.81 -17.58 -1.01
N ARG A 324 -10.99 -16.91 -0.20
CA ARG A 324 -11.27 -16.59 1.20
C ARG A 324 -11.69 -15.14 1.42
N THR A 325 -11.39 -14.27 0.45
CA THR A 325 -11.74 -12.85 0.48
C THR A 325 -11.92 -12.29 -0.92
N HIS A 326 -12.90 -11.40 -1.06
CA HIS A 326 -13.13 -10.61 -2.27
C HIS A 326 -12.71 -9.15 -2.11
N VAL A 327 -12.01 -8.85 -1.02
CA VAL A 327 -11.49 -7.52 -0.71
C VAL A 327 -10.22 -7.26 -1.51
N SER A 328 -10.14 -6.07 -2.07
CA SER A 328 -8.93 -5.50 -2.66
C SER A 328 -8.91 -4.00 -2.40
N PHE A 329 -7.81 -3.33 -2.73
CA PHE A 329 -7.66 -1.91 -2.42
C PHE A 329 -7.21 -1.11 -3.64
N LEU A 330 -7.76 0.09 -3.78
CA LEU A 330 -7.23 1.09 -4.69
C LEU A 330 -6.49 2.16 -3.88
N LYS A 331 -5.24 2.41 -4.24
CA LYS A 331 -4.49 3.59 -3.80
C LYS A 331 -4.52 4.60 -4.93
N TYR A 332 -4.95 5.82 -4.64
CA TYR A 332 -4.80 6.95 -5.56
C TYR A 332 -3.95 8.02 -4.89
N SER A 333 -2.80 8.35 -5.49
CA SER A 333 -1.82 9.27 -4.92
C SER A 333 -1.32 10.27 -5.96
N PHE A 334 -2.10 11.30 -6.22
CA PHE A 334 -1.75 12.35 -7.17
C PHE A 334 -0.58 13.21 -6.64
N PRO A 335 0.47 13.48 -7.46
CA PRO A 335 1.69 14.13 -7.01
C PRO A 335 1.60 15.67 -7.02
N SER A 336 0.51 16.22 -6.48
CA SER A 336 0.37 17.66 -6.23
C SER A 336 -0.76 17.94 -5.24
N ASN A 337 -0.78 19.14 -4.64
CA ASN A 337 -1.84 19.60 -3.72
C ASN A 337 -3.02 20.27 -4.46
N GLU A 338 -3.22 19.91 -5.71
CA GLU A 338 -4.20 20.53 -6.59
C GLU A 338 -5.61 19.92 -6.47
N GLN A 339 -6.63 20.46 -7.15
CA GLN A 339 -7.98 19.89 -7.18
C GLN A 339 -8.01 18.39 -7.61
N ALA A 340 -7.08 17.97 -8.47
CA ALA A 340 -6.88 16.56 -8.84
C ALA A 340 -6.54 15.65 -7.64
N SER A 341 -6.06 16.24 -6.55
CA SER A 341 -5.70 15.59 -5.28
C SER A 341 -6.87 15.38 -4.33
N GLU A 342 -8.07 15.92 -4.62
CA GLU A 342 -9.26 15.68 -3.77
C GLU A 342 -9.65 14.19 -3.71
N ASN A 343 -9.27 13.44 -4.75
CA ASN A 343 -9.42 12.00 -4.84
C ASN A 343 -8.29 11.23 -4.13
N ASN A 344 -7.24 11.88 -3.59
CA ASN A 344 -6.15 11.20 -2.86
C ASN A 344 -6.68 10.33 -1.75
N GLY A 345 -6.15 9.12 -1.61
CA GLY A 345 -6.55 8.27 -0.50
C GLY A 345 -6.45 6.80 -0.79
N LEU A 346 -6.85 6.05 0.23
CA LEU A 346 -7.01 4.62 0.18
C LEU A 346 -8.50 4.27 0.07
N TYR A 347 -8.81 3.38 -0.85
CA TYR A 347 -10.15 2.94 -1.15
C TYR A 347 -10.26 1.42 -1.04
N LEU A 348 -11.32 0.98 -0.40
CA LEU A 348 -11.71 -0.42 -0.30
C LEU A 348 -12.56 -0.80 -1.50
N VAL A 349 -12.19 -1.87 -2.20
CA VAL A 349 -13.01 -2.52 -3.23
C VAL A 349 -13.52 -3.82 -2.65
N ARG A 350 -14.84 -3.94 -2.48
CA ARG A 350 -15.46 -5.12 -1.88
C ARG A 350 -16.80 -5.47 -2.51
N LYS A 351 -17.27 -6.68 -2.22
CA LYS A 351 -18.62 -7.11 -2.55
C LYS A 351 -19.63 -6.44 -1.60
N VAL A 352 -20.78 -6.03 -2.11
CA VAL A 352 -21.94 -5.57 -1.32
C VAL A 352 -23.08 -6.56 -1.50
N GLY A 353 -23.72 -6.95 -0.40
CA GLY A 353 -24.77 -7.98 -0.38
C GLY A 353 -24.75 -8.78 0.90
#